data_AF-A0A800CDG1-F1
#
_entry.id   AF-A0A800CDG1-F1
#
_cell.length_a   1.000
_cell.length_b   1.000
_cell.length_c   1.000
_cell.angle_alpha   90.00
_cell.angle_beta   90.00
_cell.angle_gamma   90.00
#
_symmetry.space_group_name_H-M   'P 1'
#
loop_
_entity.id
_entity.type
_entity.pdbx_description
1 polymer ?
#
loop_
_entity_poly.entity_id
_entity_poly.type
_entity_poly.pdbx_seq_one_letter_code
_entity_poly.pdbx_strand_id
1 'polypeptide(L)' 'MHQSRKGLKAAREKLLARAGLYATVRQFFQQRDVLEVCTPVLSQAAGPDPAIEPLLTRYTGPAYPSGLELYLQTSPE' A
#
# COMPACT_ATOMS: atom_id res chain seq x y z
N MET A 1 31.28 -4.97 -16.11
CA MET A 1 30.62 -5.90 -15.16
C MET A 1 30.72 -5.50 -13.67
N HIS A 2 31.68 -4.66 -13.24
CA HIS A 2 31.84 -4.31 -11.82
C HIS A 2 30.81 -3.29 -11.27
N GLN A 3 30.28 -2.38 -12.11
CA GLN A 3 29.33 -1.35 -11.67
C GLN A 3 27.93 -1.91 -11.30
N SER A 4 27.47 -2.97 -11.97
CA SER A 4 26.14 -3.55 -11.75
C SER A 4 26.00 -4.18 -10.34
N ARG A 5 27.06 -4.80 -9.81
CA ARG A 5 27.07 -5.39 -8.45
C ARG A 5 27.05 -4.32 -7.34
N LYS A 6 27.68 -3.17 -7.58
CA LYS A 6 27.70 -2.05 -6.61
C LYS A 6 26.31 -1.41 -6.47
N GLY A 7 25.58 -1.26 -7.58
CA GLY A 7 24.19 -0.78 -7.56
C GLY A 7 23.23 -1.69 -6.81
N LEU A 8 23.34 -3.01 -7.00
CA LEU A 8 22.52 -4.00 -6.27
C LEU A 8 22.77 -3.97 -4.76
N LYS A 9 24.03 -3.80 -4.33
CA LYS A 9 24.38 -3.67 -2.91
C LYS A 9 23.74 -2.44 -2.28
N ALA A 10 23.83 -1.28 -2.94
CA ALA A 10 23.22 -0.05 -2.46
C ALA A 10 21.68 -0.14 -2.41
N ALA A 11 21.05 -0.79 -3.39
CA ALA A 11 19.60 -1.03 -3.38
C ALA A 11 19.19 -1.92 -2.20
N ARG A 12 19.96 -2.97 -1.91
CA ARG A 12 19.72 -3.86 -0.76
C ARG A 12 19.84 -3.12 0.57
N GLU A 13 20.86 -2.28 0.73
CA GLU A 13 21.04 -1.47 1.93
C GLU A 13 19.83 -0.54 2.18
N LYS A 14 19.30 0.09 1.12
CA LYS A 14 18.08 0.91 1.20
C LYS A 14 16.85 0.08 1.61
N LEU A 15 16.68 -1.12 1.08
CA LEU A 15 15.56 -2.00 1.45
C LEU A 15 15.64 -2.45 2.91
N LEU A 16 16.85 -2.75 3.41
CA LEU A 16 17.06 -3.09 4.81
C LEU A 16 16.79 -1.90 5.75
N ALA A 17 17.24 -0.70 5.37
CA ALA A 17 16.94 0.52 6.13
C ALA A 17 15.43 0.78 6.19
N ARG A 18 14.72 0.59 5.06
CA ARG A 18 13.25 0.71 5.01
C ARG A 18 12.55 -0.31 5.90
N ALA A 19 13.01 -1.57 5.89
CA ALA A 19 12.45 -2.61 6.76
C ALA A 19 12.65 -2.27 8.25
N GLY A 20 13.83 -1.78 8.62
CA GLY A 20 14.12 -1.31 9.99
C GLY A 20 13.21 -0.13 10.39
N LEU A 21 13.04 0.85 9.50
CA LEU A 21 12.12 1.98 9.72
C LEU A 21 10.68 1.50 9.99
N TYR A 22 10.16 0.58 9.18
CA TYR A 22 8.81 0.04 9.38
C TYR A 22 8.67 -0.70 10.72
N ALA A 23 9.69 -1.45 11.16
CA ALA A 23 9.67 -2.10 12.46
C ALA A 23 9.64 -1.07 13.61
N THR A 24 10.45 -0.02 13.52
CA THR A 24 10.48 1.07 14.52
C THR A 24 9.14 1.79 14.63
N VAL A 25 8.50 2.11 13.50
CA VAL A 25 7.18 2.78 13.47
C VAL A 25 6.12 1.90 14.15
N ARG A 26 6.07 0.60 13.83
CA ARG A 26 5.13 -0.33 14.47
C ARG A 26 5.35 -0.44 15.97
N GLN A 27 6.60 -0.59 16.41
CA GLN A 27 6.94 -0.69 17.82
C GLN A 27 6.52 0.57 18.60
N PHE A 28 6.69 1.77 18.01
CA PHE A 28 6.28 3.03 18.64
C PHE A 28 4.78 3.06 18.96
N PHE A 29 3.94 2.60 18.02
CA PHE A 29 2.49 2.55 18.20
C PHE A 29 2.06 1.42 19.14
N GLN A 30 2.70 0.25 19.03
CA GLN A 30 2.44 -0.88 19.92
C GLN A 30 2.72 -0.53 21.40
N GLN A 31 3.80 0.20 21.68
CA GLN A 31 4.12 0.68 23.04
C GLN A 31 3.07 1.63 23.64
N ARG A 32 2.18 2.18 22.80
CA ARG A 32 1.11 3.10 23.17
C ARG A 32 -0.27 2.47 23.07
N ASP A 33 -0.33 1.16 22.88
CA ASP A 33 -1.58 0.39 22.76
C ASP A 33 -2.47 0.85 21.58
N VAL A 34 -1.83 1.26 20.48
CA VAL A 34 -2.52 1.59 19.23
C VAL A 34 -2.59 0.34 18.35
N LEU A 35 -3.81 -0.12 18.04
CA LEU A 35 -4.07 -1.30 17.21
C LEU A 35 -3.78 -1.01 15.73
N GLU A 36 -2.84 -1.75 15.13
CA GLU A 36 -2.63 -1.78 13.67
C GLU A 36 -3.77 -2.56 13.01
N VAL A 37 -4.39 -1.98 11.98
CA VAL A 37 -5.48 -2.60 11.20
C VAL A 37 -5.14 -2.58 9.71
N CYS A 38 -5.75 -3.48 8.93
CA CYS A 38 -5.69 -3.47 7.48
C CYS A 38 -7.09 -3.20 6.91
N THR A 39 -7.24 -2.10 6.17
CA THR A 39 -8.46 -1.74 5.45
C THR A 39 -8.41 -2.24 3.99
N PRO A 40 -9.56 -2.39 3.31
CA PRO A 40 -9.58 -2.82 1.91
C PRO A 40 -8.84 -1.85 0.97
N VAL A 41 -8.00 -2.37 0.07
CA VAL A 41 -7.32 -1.54 -0.94
C VAL A 41 -8.23 -1.15 -2.11
N LEU A 42 -9.31 -1.91 -2.33
CA LEU A 42 -10.34 -1.64 -3.33
C LEU A 42 -11.67 -1.36 -2.63
N SER A 43 -12.39 -0.34 -3.12
CA SER A 43 -13.67 0.09 -2.58
C SER A 43 -14.67 0.35 -3.71
N GLN A 44 -15.98 0.30 -3.39
CA GLN A 44 -17.04 0.68 -4.32
C GLN A 44 -17.18 2.21 -4.48
N ALA A 45 -16.50 2.98 -3.63
CA ALA A 45 -16.44 4.44 -3.70
C ALA A 45 -15.00 4.93 -3.53
N ALA A 46 -14.68 6.02 -4.21
CA ALA A 46 -13.42 6.74 -4.04
C ALA A 46 -13.49 7.77 -2.90
N GLY A 47 -12.33 8.24 -2.44
CA GLY A 47 -12.25 9.36 -1.49
C GLY A 47 -12.74 10.67 -2.13
N PRO A 48 -13.26 11.62 -1.33
CA PRO A 48 -13.94 12.83 -1.85
C PRO A 48 -12.99 13.98 -2.26
N ASP A 49 -11.67 13.79 -2.22
CA ASP A 49 -10.70 14.85 -2.52
C ASP A 49 -10.75 15.23 -4.02
N PRO A 50 -11.13 16.47 -4.37
CA PRO A 50 -11.28 16.89 -5.77
C PRO A 50 -9.94 17.03 -6.52
N ALA A 51 -8.81 17.06 -5.81
CA ALA A 51 -7.48 17.14 -6.42
C ALA A 51 -6.91 15.76 -6.81
N ILE A 52 -7.62 14.67 -6.47
CA ILE A 52 -7.12 13.30 -6.65
C ILE A 52 -8.09 12.50 -7.51
N GLU A 53 -7.63 12.10 -8.70
CA GLU A 53 -8.33 11.14 -9.55
C GLU A 53 -8.03 9.71 -9.06
N PRO A 54 -9.04 8.91 -8.67
CA PRO A 54 -8.84 7.54 -8.24
C PRO A 54 -8.49 6.62 -9.43
N LEU A 55 -7.68 5.60 -9.18
CA LEU A 55 -7.48 4.53 -10.17
C LEU A 55 -8.65 3.55 -10.12
N LEU A 56 -9.15 3.15 -11.28
CA LEU A 56 -10.27 2.21 -11.40
C LEU A 56 -9.80 0.82 -11.85
N THR A 57 -10.53 -0.19 -11.42
CA THR A 57 -10.42 -1.55 -11.94
C THR A 57 -11.79 -2.20 -12.02
N ARG A 58 -11.90 -3.29 -12.77
CA ARG A 58 -13.14 -4.05 -12.93
C ARG A 58 -12.98 -5.44 -12.35
N TYR A 59 -13.62 -5.69 -11.22
CA TYR A 59 -13.69 -7.02 -10.63
C TYR A 59 -14.71 -7.87 -11.37
N THR A 60 -14.30 -9.05 -11.82
CA THR A 60 -15.22 -10.06 -12.38
C THR A 60 -15.01 -11.36 -11.61
N GLY A 61 -16.04 -11.80 -10.89
CA GLY A 61 -15.96 -12.97 -10.03
C GLY A 61 -17.31 -13.40 -9.49
N PRO A 62 -17.36 -14.35 -8.54
CA PRO A 62 -18.59 -14.76 -7.88
C PRO A 62 -19.38 -13.54 -7.35
N ALA A 63 -20.72 -13.62 -7.41
CA ALA A 63 -21.65 -12.51 -7.15
C ALA A 63 -21.65 -11.33 -8.16
N TYR A 64 -20.59 -11.14 -8.94
CA TYR A 64 -20.49 -10.07 -9.95
C TYR A 64 -20.06 -10.59 -11.33
N PRO A 65 -20.85 -11.47 -11.97
CA PRO A 65 -20.51 -12.04 -13.29
C PRO A 65 -20.52 -10.99 -14.40
N SER A 66 -21.34 -9.95 -14.27
CA SER A 66 -21.38 -8.79 -15.18
C SER A 66 -20.32 -7.74 -14.84
N GLY A 67 -19.46 -8.02 -13.86
CA GLY A 67 -18.40 -7.17 -13.33
C GLY A 67 -18.87 -6.03 -12.43
N LEU A 68 -17.99 -5.63 -11.52
CA LEU A 68 -18.15 -4.50 -10.60
C LEU A 68 -16.97 -3.55 -10.78
N GLU A 69 -17.25 -2.27 -11.01
CA GLU A 69 -16.22 -1.24 -10.97
C GLU A 69 -15.82 -0.98 -9.52
N LEU A 70 -14.51 -0.94 -9.28
CA LEU A 70 -13.91 -0.68 -7.98
C LEU A 70 -12.83 0.39 -8.12
N TYR A 71 -12.71 1.20 -7.09
CA TYR A 71 -11.71 2.26 -6.98
C TYR A 71 -10.58 1.79 -6.06
N LEU A 72 -9.33 2.01 -6.47
CA LEU A 72 -8.18 1.89 -5.59
C LEU A 72 -8.21 3.03 -4.58
N GLN A 73 -8.17 2.71 -3.29
CA GLN A 73 -8.20 3.74 -2.25
C GLN A 73 -6.94 4.62 -2.33
N THR A 74 -7.16 5.93 -2.26
CA THR A 74 -6.12 6.97 -2.21
C THR A 74 -5.70 7.28 -0.77
N SER A 75 -6.58 6.98 0.18
CA SER A 75 -6.41 7.08 1.64
C SER A 75 -7.25 6.00 2.33
N PRO A 76 -6.81 5.46 3.49
CA PRO A 76 -7.57 4.49 4.29
C PRO A 76 -8.52 5.13 5.33
N GLU A 77 -8.80 6.45 5.22
CA GLU A 77 -9.75 7.17 6.09
C GLU A 77 -11.16 6.55 6.11
#